data_AF-A0A4R1G8L7-F1
#
_entry.id   AF-A0A4R1G8L7-F1
#
_cell.length_a   1.000
_cell.length_b   1.000
_cell.length_c   1.000
_cell.angle_alpha   90.00
_cell.angle_beta   90.00
_cell.angle_gamma   90.00
#
_symmetry.space_group_name_H-M   'P 1'
#
loop_
_entity.id
_entity.type
_entity.pdbx_description
1 polymer ?
#
loop_
_entity_poly.entity_id
_entity_poly.type
_entity_poly.pdbx_seq_one_letter_code
_entity_poly.pdbx_strand_id
1 'polypeptide(L)'
;MKEFDKFLRTFFSVQLTFFFVSVALVLILTGGDVSFLASFIVGYSIMFVDYFLLIKFSRQVPEKVFLGKKTGSQFWKRFFIIALLLLLVAQFTSVDFFAIILAVAIATSGVAVSAVKFRKEWEGCRSTEA
;
A
#
# COMPACT_ATOMS: atom_id res chain seq x y z
N MET A 1 21.59 -1.49 0.75
CA MET A 1 20.47 -1.72 -0.19
C MET A 1 19.84 -3.11 -0.05
N LYS A 2 20.60 -4.20 0.22
CA LYS A 2 20.05 -5.57 0.38
C LYS A 2 18.88 -5.70 1.39
N GLU A 3 18.94 -5.01 2.53
CA GLU A 3 17.86 -5.00 3.54
C GLU A 3 16.55 -4.36 3.02
N PHE A 4 16.66 -3.32 2.20
CA PHE A 4 15.51 -2.64 1.63
C PHE A 4 14.83 -3.53 0.57
N ASP A 5 15.61 -4.22 -0.26
CA ASP A 5 15.07 -5.18 -1.23
C ASP A 5 14.40 -6.38 -0.55
N LYS A 6 14.93 -6.82 0.60
CA LYS A 6 14.31 -7.85 1.44
C LYS A 6 12.98 -7.36 2.04
N PHE A 7 12.94 -6.14 2.57
CA PHE A 7 11.69 -5.50 3.02
C PHE A 7 10.67 -5.39 1.90
N LEU A 8 11.08 -4.96 0.70
CA LEU A 8 10.19 -4.84 -0.45
C LEU A 8 9.59 -6.18 -0.86
N ARG A 9 10.40 -7.23 -0.90
CA ARG A 9 9.91 -8.56 -1.24
C ARG A 9 8.89 -9.05 -0.21
N THR A 10 9.15 -8.84 1.08
CA THR A 10 8.21 -9.16 2.16
C THR A 10 6.92 -8.32 2.04
N PHE A 11 7.04 -7.02 1.79
CA PHE A 11 5.91 -6.10 1.62
C PHE A 11 5.02 -6.51 0.44
N PHE A 12 5.61 -6.76 -0.73
CA PHE A 12 4.88 -7.22 -1.90
C PHE A 12 4.20 -8.56 -1.66
N SER A 13 4.91 -9.52 -1.04
CA SER A 13 4.32 -10.82 -0.72
C SER A 13 3.14 -10.70 0.23
N VAL A 14 3.26 -9.89 1.29
CA VAL A 14 2.19 -9.68 2.27
C VAL A 14 1.00 -8.97 1.61
N GLN A 15 1.22 -7.90 0.85
CA GLN A 15 0.12 -7.22 0.15
C GLN A 15 -0.57 -8.14 -0.86
N LEU A 16 0.18 -8.94 -1.62
CA LEU A 16 -0.40 -9.89 -2.56
C LEU A 16 -1.27 -10.93 -1.84
N THR A 17 -0.84 -11.45 -0.70
CA THR A 17 -1.66 -12.34 0.12
C THR A 17 -2.92 -11.64 0.63
N PHE A 18 -2.79 -10.43 1.18
CA PHE A 18 -3.95 -9.64 1.64
C PHE A 18 -4.91 -9.34 0.50
N PHE A 19 -4.43 -9.05 -0.71
CA PHE A 19 -5.24 -8.85 -1.90
C PHE A 19 -6.07 -10.09 -2.23
N PHE A 20 -5.45 -11.26 -2.37
CA PHE A 20 -6.19 -12.48 -2.70
C PHE A 20 -7.18 -12.89 -1.61
N VAL A 21 -6.78 -12.79 -0.34
CA VAL A 21 -7.68 -13.10 0.79
C VAL A 21 -8.86 -12.15 0.81
N SER A 22 -8.62 -10.85 0.64
CA SER A 22 -9.70 -9.84 0.67
C SER A 22 -10.62 -9.92 -0.54
N VAL A 23 -10.09 -10.17 -1.75
CA VAL A 23 -10.91 -10.41 -2.94
C VAL A 23 -11.80 -11.64 -2.75
N ALA A 24 -11.26 -12.74 -2.23
CA ALA A 24 -12.05 -13.94 -1.96
C ALA A 24 -13.14 -13.69 -0.90
N LEU A 25 -12.82 -12.94 0.16
CA LEU A 25 -13.76 -12.59 1.22
C LEU A 25 -14.88 -11.68 0.71
N VAL A 26 -14.53 -10.68 -0.11
CA VAL A 26 -15.49 -9.77 -0.74
C VAL A 26 -16.41 -10.54 -1.69
N LEU A 27 -15.87 -11.42 -2.54
CA LEU A 27 -16.66 -12.28 -3.43
C LEU A 27 -17.69 -13.13 -2.70
N ILE A 28 -17.32 -13.71 -1.55
CA ILE A 28 -18.22 -14.52 -0.72
C ILE A 28 -19.29 -13.64 -0.06
N LEU A 29 -18.91 -12.49 0.49
CA LEU A 29 -19.81 -11.62 1.26
C LEU A 29 -20.83 -10.88 0.39
N THR A 30 -20.46 -10.47 -0.82
CA THR A 30 -21.36 -9.74 -1.74
C THR A 30 -22.06 -10.63 -2.74
N GLY A 31 -21.88 -11.96 -2.65
CA GLY A 31 -22.51 -12.91 -3.57
C GLY A 31 -22.10 -12.71 -5.03
N GLY A 32 -20.93 -12.11 -5.27
CA GLY A 32 -20.43 -11.83 -6.62
C GLY A 32 -20.93 -10.55 -7.28
N ASP A 33 -21.41 -9.56 -6.51
CA ASP A 33 -21.73 -8.23 -7.06
C ASP A 33 -20.50 -7.62 -7.75
N VAL A 34 -20.59 -7.51 -9.08
CA VAL A 34 -19.52 -7.06 -9.97
C VAL A 34 -19.22 -5.57 -9.78
N SER A 35 -20.21 -4.75 -9.44
CA SER A 35 -20.01 -3.31 -9.18
C SER A 35 -19.22 -3.08 -7.90
N PHE A 36 -19.55 -3.84 -6.86
CA PHE A 36 -18.83 -3.79 -5.59
C PHE A 36 -17.38 -4.30 -5.75
N LEU A 37 -17.21 -5.42 -6.46
CA LEU A 37 -15.88 -5.99 -6.73
C LEU A 37 -15.01 -5.05 -7.55
N ALA A 38 -15.57 -4.43 -8.60
CA ALA A 38 -14.86 -3.45 -9.42
C ALA A 38 -14.41 -2.23 -8.59
N SER A 39 -15.32 -1.68 -7.77
CA SER A 39 -15.00 -0.56 -6.87
C SER A 39 -13.92 -0.92 -5.86
N PHE A 40 -13.96 -2.14 -5.30
CA PHE A 40 -12.95 -2.67 -4.40
C PHE A 40 -11.58 -2.80 -5.07
N ILE A 41 -11.52 -3.41 -6.26
CA ILE A 41 -10.27 -3.59 -7.03
C ILE A 41 -9.66 -2.23 -7.40
N VAL A 42 -10.49 -1.27 -7.80
CA VAL A 42 -10.03 0.09 -8.13
C VAL A 42 -9.47 0.79 -6.90
N GLY A 43 -10.18 0.75 -5.76
CA GLY A 43 -9.68 1.31 -4.50
C GLY A 43 -8.36 0.69 -4.07
N TYR A 44 -8.23 -0.64 -4.17
CA TYR A 44 -7.00 -1.34 -3.84
C TYR A 44 -5.85 -0.99 -4.80
N SER A 45 -6.14 -0.85 -6.09
CA SER A 45 -5.15 -0.47 -7.10
C SER A 45 -4.61 0.94 -6.88
N ILE A 46 -5.45 1.90 -6.50
CA ILE A 46 -5.02 3.27 -6.15
C ILE A 46 -4.06 3.24 -4.97
N MET A 47 -4.40 2.48 -3.91
CA MET A 47 -3.54 2.34 -2.73
C MET A 47 -2.21 1.67 -3.07
N PHE A 48 -2.23 0.67 -3.95
CA PHE A 48 -1.02 0.01 -4.42
C PHE A 48 -0.09 0.98 -5.16
N VAL A 49 -0.65 1.84 -6.02
CA VAL A 49 0.11 2.90 -6.70
C VAL A 49 0.71 3.90 -5.71
N ASP A 50 -0.05 4.31 -4.68
CA ASP A 50 0.47 5.19 -3.63
C ASP A 50 1.64 4.54 -2.88
N TYR A 51 1.52 3.26 -2.49
CA TYR A 51 2.60 2.55 -1.82
C TYR A 51 3.82 2.34 -2.73
N PHE A 52 3.62 2.10 -4.01
CA PHE A 52 4.73 2.02 -4.97
C PHE A 52 5.47 3.35 -5.07
N LEU A 53 4.75 4.47 -5.13
CA LEU A 53 5.33 5.80 -5.05
C LEU A 53 6.05 5.99 -3.71
N LEU A 54 5.46 5.54 -2.59
CA LEU A 54 6.02 5.57 -1.23
C LEU A 54 7.39 4.91 -1.15
N ILE A 55 7.48 3.69 -1.66
CA ILE A 55 8.71 2.91 -1.79
C ILE A 55 9.75 3.65 -2.62
N LYS A 56 9.37 4.16 -3.80
CA LYS A 56 10.30 4.86 -4.71
C LYS A 56 10.91 6.09 -4.05
N PHE A 57 10.11 6.84 -3.29
CA PHE A 57 10.61 7.97 -2.50
C PHE A 57 11.47 7.52 -1.33
N SER A 58 11.03 6.51 -0.57
CA SER A 58 11.78 5.96 0.57
C SER A 58 13.17 5.49 0.15
N ARG A 59 13.32 4.95 -1.07
CA ARG A 59 14.62 4.59 -1.64
C ARG A 59 15.49 5.80 -1.99
N GLN A 60 14.91 6.90 -2.45
CA GLN A 60 15.62 8.14 -2.83
C GLN A 60 15.94 9.06 -1.64
N VAL A 61 15.22 8.95 -0.52
CA VAL A 61 15.44 9.75 0.69
C VAL A 61 16.84 9.56 1.28
N PRO A 62 17.33 8.34 1.57
CA PRO A 62 18.68 8.17 2.10
C PRO A 62 19.73 8.73 1.13
N GLU A 63 19.60 8.46 -0.17
CA GLU A 63 20.49 9.01 -1.21
C GLU A 63 20.55 10.55 -1.20
N LYS A 64 19.40 11.22 -1.04
CA LYS A 64 19.32 12.70 -1.01
C LYS A 64 19.78 13.30 0.32
N VAL A 65 19.57 12.60 1.43
CA VAL A 65 20.05 12.99 2.77
C VAL A 65 21.57 12.84 2.85
N PHE A 66 22.15 11.77 2.30
CA PHE A 66 23.60 11.59 2.19
C PHE A 66 24.27 12.67 1.32
N LEU A 67 23.54 13.25 0.37
CA LEU A 67 24.00 14.37 -0.48
C LEU A 67 23.69 15.76 0.10
N GLY A 68 23.18 15.87 1.33
CA GLY A 68 22.91 17.14 2.01
C GLY A 68 21.78 17.99 1.38
N LYS A 69 20.99 17.43 0.45
CA LYS A 69 19.90 18.15 -0.20
C LYS A 69 18.61 18.03 0.62
N LYS A 70 17.96 19.18 0.90
CA LYS A 70 16.62 19.21 1.51
C LYS A 70 15.64 18.39 0.66
N THR A 71 15.16 17.28 1.22
CA THR A 71 14.10 16.48 0.63
C THR A 71 12.78 17.26 0.77
N GLY A 72 12.39 18.01 -0.26
CA GLY A 72 11.09 18.70 -0.27
C GLY A 72 9.95 17.70 -0.08
N SER A 73 8.96 18.07 0.75
CA SER A 73 7.82 17.21 1.06
C SER A 73 7.02 16.89 -0.20
N GLN A 74 7.18 15.67 -0.73
CA GLN A 74 6.36 15.17 -1.85
C GLN A 74 4.97 14.70 -1.40
N PHE A 75 4.63 14.91 -0.13
CA PHE A 75 3.32 14.59 0.43
C PHE A 75 2.19 15.26 -0.35
N TRP A 76 2.31 16.56 -0.62
CA TRP A 76 1.30 17.32 -1.36
C TRP A 76 1.11 16.84 -2.80
N LYS A 77 2.19 16.45 -3.48
CA LYS A 77 2.11 15.90 -4.85
C LYS A 77 1.41 14.54 -4.86
N ARG A 78 1.70 13.68 -3.89
CA ARG A 78 1.00 12.40 -3.74
C ARG A 78 -0.46 12.56 -3.41
N PHE A 79 -0.75 13.41 -2.44
CA PHE A 79 -2.13 13.71 -2.05
C PHE A 79 -2.93 14.21 -3.25
N PHE A 80 -2.36 15.11 -4.06
CA PHE A 80 -3.01 15.57 -5.29
C PHE A 80 -3.20 14.47 -6.33
N ILE A 81 -2.22 13.60 -6.55
CA ILE A 81 -2.32 12.49 -7.51
C ILE A 81 -3.41 11.49 -7.08
N ILE A 82 -3.45 11.15 -5.80
CA ILE A 82 -4.44 10.22 -5.24
C ILE A 82 -5.84 10.83 -5.28
N ALA A 83 -5.97 12.10 -4.86
CA ALA A 83 -7.22 12.84 -4.91
C ALA A 83 -7.74 12.95 -6.34
N LEU A 84 -6.86 13.25 -7.30
CA LEU A 84 -7.22 13.30 -8.72
C LEU A 84 -7.68 11.93 -9.23
N LEU A 85 -6.99 10.84 -8.87
CA LEU A 85 -7.37 9.47 -9.26
C LEU A 85 -8.73 9.07 -8.69
N LEU A 86 -8.97 9.35 -7.40
CA LEU A 86 -10.26 9.11 -6.75
C LEU A 86 -11.38 9.94 -7.39
N LEU A 87 -11.11 11.20 -7.73
CA LEU A 87 -12.07 12.10 -8.35
C LEU A 87 -12.40 11.69 -9.79
N LEU A 88 -11.42 11.18 -10.53
CA LEU A 88 -11.62 10.63 -11.88
C LEU A 88 -12.48 9.36 -11.80
N VAL A 89 -12.14 8.42 -10.90
CA VAL A 89 -12.93 7.19 -10.70
C VAL A 89 -14.36 7.50 -10.24
N ALA A 90 -14.54 8.48 -9.35
CA ALA A 90 -15.86 8.90 -8.88
C ALA A 90 -16.78 9.45 -9.99
N GLN A 91 -16.23 9.91 -11.12
CA GLN A 91 -17.02 10.43 -12.23
C GLN A 91 -17.48 9.37 -13.23
N PHE A 92 -16.83 8.19 -13.28
CA PHE A 92 -17.08 7.19 -14.31
C PHE A 92 -17.89 5.97 -13.84
N THR A 93 -18.09 5.78 -12.53
CA THR A 93 -18.83 4.63 -11.98
C THR A 93 -19.77 5.04 -10.85
N SER A 94 -20.87 4.31 -10.65
CA SER A 94 -21.63 4.32 -9.38
C SER A 94 -20.74 3.70 -8.31
N VAL A 95 -19.78 4.48 -7.80
CA VAL A 95 -18.74 4.00 -6.90
C VAL A 95 -19.36 3.69 -5.55
N ASP A 96 -19.25 2.44 -5.11
CA ASP A 96 -19.53 2.08 -3.72
C ASP A 96 -18.40 2.61 -2.84
N PHE A 97 -18.62 3.78 -2.24
CA PHE A 97 -17.68 4.40 -1.29
C PHE A 97 -17.30 3.45 -0.16
N PHE A 98 -18.21 2.55 0.26
CA PHE A 98 -17.92 1.53 1.25
C PHE A 98 -16.87 0.52 0.79
N ALA A 99 -16.93 0.07 -0.47
CA ALA A 99 -15.94 -0.83 -1.05
C ALA A 99 -14.55 -0.17 -1.12
N ILE A 100 -14.49 1.12 -1.45
CA ILE A 100 -13.24 1.89 -1.46
C ILE A 100 -12.67 2.03 -0.05
N ILE A 101 -13.48 2.44 0.93
CA ILE A 101 -13.03 2.59 2.33
C ILE A 101 -12.51 1.26 2.87
N LEU A 102 -13.20 0.15 2.57
CA LEU A 102 -12.78 -1.19 2.94
C LEU A 102 -11.45 -1.57 2.29
N ALA A 103 -11.27 -1.30 0.99
CA ALA A 103 -10.01 -1.53 0.28
C ALA A 103 -8.86 -0.73 0.89
N VAL A 104 -9.10 0.54 1.26
CA VAL A 104 -8.11 1.41 1.94
C VAL A 104 -7.73 0.85 3.31
N ALA A 105 -8.71 0.40 4.10
CA ALA A 105 -8.47 -0.18 5.42
C ALA A 105 -7.62 -1.46 5.34
N ILE A 106 -7.91 -2.34 4.37
CA ILE A 106 -7.18 -3.58 4.14
C ILE A 106 -5.77 -3.30 3.62
N ALA A 107 -5.63 -2.37 2.68
CA ALA A 107 -4.33 -1.96 2.18
C ALA A 107 -3.46 -1.40 3.33
N THR A 108 -4.03 -0.57 4.20
CA THR A 108 -3.34 0.03 5.34
C THR A 108 -2.93 -1.00 6.39
N SER A 109 -3.79 -1.97 6.70
CA SER A 109 -3.45 -3.06 7.61
C SER A 109 -2.33 -3.94 7.06
N GLY A 110 -2.31 -4.21 5.75
CA GLY A 110 -1.22 -4.91 5.07
C GLY A 110 0.13 -4.21 5.23
N VAL A 111 0.16 -2.87 5.19
CA VAL A 111 1.39 -2.09 5.47
C VAL A 111 1.80 -2.20 6.94
N ALA A 112 0.87 -2.06 7.86
CA ALA A 112 1.15 -2.18 9.29
C ALA A 112 1.72 -3.56 9.65
N VAL A 113 1.12 -4.63 9.14
CA VAL A 113 1.60 -6.00 9.33
C VAL A 113 2.99 -6.20 8.71
N SER A 114 3.23 -5.66 7.52
CA SER A 114 4.55 -5.72 6.88
C SER A 114 5.63 -5.01 7.72
N ALA A 115 5.30 -3.85 8.28
CA ALA A 115 6.19 -3.09 9.16
C ALA A 115 6.48 -3.84 10.47
N VAL A 116 5.45 -4.42 11.11
CA VAL A 116 5.61 -5.23 12.34
C VAL A 116 6.44 -6.47 12.07
N LYS A 117 6.16 -7.20 10.97
CA LYS A 117 6.91 -8.40 10.60
C LYS A 117 8.38 -8.10 10.37
N PHE A 118 8.68 -7.04 9.63
CA PHE A 118 10.05 -6.63 9.39
C PHE A 118 10.77 -6.16 10.66
N ARG A 119 10.08 -5.42 11.53
CA ARG A 119 10.63 -5.03 12.85
C ARG A 119 10.96 -6.24 13.71
N LYS A 120 10.07 -7.24 13.74
CA LYS A 120 10.28 -8.49 14.48
C LYS A 120 11.45 -9.31 13.92
N GLU A 121 11.60 -9.38 12.59
CA GLU A 121 12.76 -10.01 11.95
C GLU A 121 14.07 -9.29 12.31
N TRP A 122 14.06 -7.96 12.41
CA TRP A 122 15.23 -7.16 12.80
C TRP A 122 15.59 -7.35 14.29
N GLU A 123 14.61 -7.29 15.19
CA GLU A 123 14.82 -7.51 16.63
C GLU A 123 15.28 -8.95 16.93
N GLY A 124 14.76 -9.95 16.21
CA GLY A 124 15.19 -11.34 16.32
C GLY A 124 16.64 -11.56 15.90
N CYS A 125 17.09 -10.87 14.83
CA CYS A 125 18.48 -10.94 14.36
C CYS A 125 19.45 -10.31 15.37
N ARG A 126 19.03 -9.25 16.08
CA ARG A 126 19.84 -8.60 17.12
C ARG A 126 19.92 -9.41 18.43
N SER A 127 18.91 -10.21 18.72
CA SER A 127 18.87 -11.12 19.88
C SER A 127 19.73 -12.38 19.71
N THR A 128 20.14 -12.71 18.48
CA THR A 128 21.03 -13.86 18.21
C THR A 128 22.51 -13.47 18.15
N GLU A 129 22.81 -12.18 18.14
CA GLU A 129 24.16 -11.61 18.14
C GLU A 129 24.60 -11.06 19.51
N ALA A 130 23.75 -11.17 20.54
CA ALA A 130 24.02 -10.79 21.93
C ALA A 130 24.19 -12.05 22.80
#